data_AF-A0A8T4QXC5-F1
#
_entry.id   AF-A0A8T4QXC5-F1
#
_cell.length_a   1.000
_cell.length_b   1.000
_cell.length_c   1.000
_cell.angle_alpha   90.00
_cell.angle_beta   90.00
_cell.angle_gamma   90.00
#
_symmetry.space_group_name_H-M   'P 1'
#
loop_
_entity.id
_entity.type
_entity.pdbx_description
1 polymer ?
#
loop_
_entity_poly.entity_id
_entity_poly.type
_entity_poly.pdbx_seq_one_letter_code
_entity_poly.pdbx_strand_id
1 'polypeptide(L)'
;MEKIMQKLRETLKSNVVAIAAYGKKEEQHVIILKKLDIKVLSDTRQIIKEYYARTKKYPLLLTNEELTNGLDVFPLEFLNMKLDHNILHGDDIFKDLNFEKKHIRRELEFEFRSKLIHLRQGYIEATSKEGLKQIVEKAIPTLLPILNGLIFLKGRDVPRKLNEMLDVIAAEYGLDMTPLRRLQEENKQDPDELVKELISLLATMGGSLDKIKVEKTLKTRKQGHTP
;
A
#
# COMPACT_ATOMS: atom_id res chain seq x y z
N MET A 1 -10.02 -0.94 -21.31
CA MET A 1 -9.65 -1.92 -20.26
C MET A 1 -10.69 -3.03 -20.18
N GLU A 2 -11.97 -2.65 -20.14
CA GLU A 2 -13.13 -3.56 -20.14
C GLU A 2 -13.01 -4.75 -21.10
N LYS A 3 -12.68 -4.54 -22.38
CA LYS A 3 -12.50 -5.64 -23.36
C LYS A 3 -11.46 -6.67 -22.93
N ILE A 4 -10.36 -6.25 -22.29
CA ILE A 4 -9.31 -7.16 -21.80
C ILE A 4 -9.83 -7.96 -20.60
N MET A 5 -10.54 -7.28 -19.68
CA MET A 5 -11.15 -7.95 -18.52
C MET A 5 -12.24 -8.94 -18.94
N GLN A 6 -13.02 -8.60 -19.96
CA GLN A 6 -14.00 -9.50 -20.55
C GLN A 6 -13.33 -10.74 -21.16
N LYS A 7 -12.29 -10.58 -21.99
CA LYS A 7 -11.52 -11.71 -22.53
C LYS A 7 -10.98 -12.61 -21.43
N LEU A 8 -10.40 -12.05 -20.36
CA LEU A 8 -9.91 -12.83 -19.22
C LEU A 8 -11.03 -13.66 -18.57
N ARG A 9 -12.20 -13.06 -18.37
CA ARG A 9 -13.37 -13.75 -17.80
C ARG A 9 -13.87 -14.88 -18.71
N GLU A 10 -13.91 -14.67 -20.01
CA GLU A 10 -14.34 -15.68 -20.98
C GLU A 10 -13.35 -16.85 -21.08
N THR A 11 -12.05 -16.56 -21.03
CA THR A 11 -10.99 -17.57 -21.04
C THR A 11 -10.97 -18.40 -19.75
N LEU A 12 -11.08 -17.74 -18.59
CA LEU A 12 -10.94 -18.39 -17.28
C LEU A 12 -12.25 -18.88 -16.66
N LYS A 13 -13.40 -18.37 -17.13
CA LYS A 13 -14.74 -18.80 -16.73
C LYS A 13 -14.90 -18.87 -15.21
N SER A 14 -15.33 -20.04 -14.70
CA SER A 14 -15.59 -20.30 -13.28
C SER A 14 -14.34 -20.28 -12.40
N ASN A 15 -13.14 -20.16 -12.99
CA ASN A 15 -11.89 -19.99 -12.24
C ASN A 15 -11.71 -18.55 -11.72
N VAL A 16 -12.38 -17.55 -12.31
CA VAL A 16 -12.33 -16.17 -11.81
C VAL A 16 -13.22 -16.05 -10.58
N VAL A 17 -12.63 -15.66 -9.45
CA VAL A 17 -13.33 -15.35 -8.21
C VAL A 17 -13.72 -13.87 -8.21
N ALA A 18 -12.74 -12.99 -8.41
CA ALA A 18 -12.96 -11.55 -8.46
C ALA A 18 -11.96 -10.86 -9.38
N ILE A 19 -12.36 -9.70 -9.90
CA ILE A 19 -11.47 -8.75 -10.58
C ILE A 19 -11.72 -7.39 -9.96
N ALA A 20 -10.67 -6.72 -9.51
CA ALA A 20 -10.76 -5.39 -8.94
C ALA A 20 -9.70 -4.46 -9.52
N ALA A 21 -10.07 -3.19 -9.66
CA ALA A 21 -9.12 -2.10 -9.84
C ALA A 21 -8.73 -1.54 -8.46
N TYR A 22 -7.48 -1.12 -8.29
CA TYR A 22 -6.99 -0.49 -7.06
C TYR A 22 -5.95 0.60 -7.38
N GLY A 23 -5.78 1.54 -6.46
CA GLY A 23 -4.79 2.61 -6.54
C GLY A 23 -5.32 3.92 -7.18
N LYS A 24 -5.32 5.00 -6.39
CA LYS A 24 -5.84 6.32 -6.79
C LYS A 24 -5.14 7.02 -7.95
N LYS A 25 -3.79 7.01 -7.99
CA LYS A 25 -3.02 7.75 -9.01
C LYS A 25 -2.70 6.92 -10.24
N GLU A 26 -2.44 5.63 -10.04
CA GLU A 26 -2.09 4.71 -11.11
C GLU A 26 -2.93 3.45 -10.94
N GLU A 27 -4.04 3.38 -11.66
CA GLU A 27 -4.95 2.24 -11.61
C GLU A 27 -4.22 0.94 -11.98
N GLN A 28 -4.22 0.00 -11.04
CA GLN A 28 -3.74 -1.36 -11.23
C GLN A 28 -4.92 -2.32 -11.09
N HIS A 29 -4.74 -3.54 -11.57
CA HIS A 29 -5.76 -4.57 -11.50
C HIS A 29 -5.24 -5.78 -10.75
N VAL A 30 -6.10 -6.37 -9.93
CA VAL A 30 -5.88 -7.67 -9.30
C VAL A 30 -6.96 -8.63 -9.77
N ILE A 31 -6.54 -9.83 -10.13
CA ILE A 31 -7.40 -10.91 -10.61
C ILE A 31 -7.22 -12.07 -9.66
N ILE A 32 -8.31 -12.42 -9.00
CA ILE A 32 -8.35 -13.44 -7.96
C ILE A 32 -8.95 -14.70 -8.55
N LEU A 33 -8.24 -15.81 -8.40
CA LEU A 33 -8.54 -17.07 -9.05
C LEU A 33 -8.76 -18.18 -8.03
N LYS A 34 -9.50 -19.23 -8.43
CA LYS A 34 -9.59 -20.46 -7.63
C LYS A 34 -8.30 -21.27 -7.73
N LYS A 35 -7.70 -21.30 -8.94
CA LYS A 35 -6.43 -21.97 -9.23
C LYS A 35 -5.57 -21.10 -10.15
N LEU A 36 -4.29 -21.02 -9.86
CA LEU A 36 -3.29 -20.37 -10.69
C LEU A 36 -2.14 -21.35 -10.94
N ASP A 37 -2.18 -22.02 -12.10
CA ASP A 37 -1.15 -22.96 -12.52
C ASP A 37 -0.56 -22.56 -13.88
N ILE A 38 0.42 -23.33 -14.35
CA ILE A 38 1.10 -23.05 -15.62
C ILE A 38 0.13 -23.07 -16.82
N LYS A 39 -0.96 -23.85 -16.74
CA LYS A 39 -1.97 -23.90 -17.80
C LYS A 39 -2.74 -22.58 -17.84
N VAL A 40 -3.21 -22.09 -16.70
CA VAL A 40 -3.86 -20.78 -16.58
C VAL A 40 -2.97 -19.66 -17.12
N LEU A 41 -1.68 -19.68 -16.80
CA LEU A 41 -0.72 -18.71 -17.32
C LEU A 41 -0.54 -18.81 -18.83
N SER A 42 -0.47 -20.02 -19.38
CA SER A 42 -0.37 -20.26 -20.82
C SER A 42 -1.62 -19.77 -21.56
N ASP A 43 -2.81 -20.12 -21.06
CA ASP A 43 -4.11 -19.79 -21.67
C ASP A 43 -4.35 -18.27 -21.69
N THR A 44 -3.85 -17.54 -20.69
CA THR A 44 -4.03 -16.08 -20.56
C THR A 44 -2.88 -15.26 -21.13
N ARG A 45 -1.77 -15.90 -21.54
CA ARG A 45 -0.51 -15.24 -21.90
C ARG A 45 -0.69 -14.10 -22.89
N GLN A 46 -1.45 -14.32 -23.96
CA GLN A 46 -1.66 -13.31 -24.99
C GLN A 46 -2.49 -12.12 -24.47
N ILE A 47 -3.51 -12.39 -23.65
CA ILE A 47 -4.36 -11.35 -23.06
C ILE A 47 -3.56 -10.50 -22.06
N ILE A 48 -2.70 -11.13 -21.27
CA ILE A 48 -1.80 -10.43 -20.34
C ILE A 48 -0.75 -9.60 -21.09
N LYS A 49 -0.25 -10.07 -22.24
CA LYS A 49 0.61 -9.26 -23.12
C LYS A 49 -0.12 -8.04 -23.69
N GLU A 50 -1.38 -8.19 -24.11
CA GLU A 50 -2.22 -7.06 -24.53
C GLU A 50 -2.42 -6.05 -23.39
N TYR A 51 -2.66 -6.54 -22.16
CA TYR A 51 -2.74 -5.71 -20.96
C TYR A 51 -1.44 -4.92 -20.74
N TYR A 52 -0.29 -5.59 -20.77
CA TYR A 52 1.02 -4.97 -20.58
C TYR A 52 1.33 -3.94 -21.67
N ALA A 53 1.03 -4.24 -22.93
CA ALA A 53 1.26 -3.31 -24.03
C ALA A 53 0.56 -1.97 -23.80
N ARG A 54 -0.65 -2.00 -23.21
CA ARG A 54 -1.50 -0.84 -22.92
C ARG A 54 -1.13 -0.10 -21.62
N THR A 55 -0.71 -0.81 -20.58
CA THR A 55 -0.51 -0.23 -19.23
C THR A 55 0.95 -0.10 -18.81
N LYS A 56 1.86 -0.78 -19.51
CA LYS A 56 3.27 -0.98 -19.10
C LYS A 56 3.43 -1.64 -17.72
N LYS A 57 2.40 -2.34 -17.25
CA LYS A 57 2.36 -3.07 -15.99
C LYS A 57 1.72 -4.43 -16.20
N TYR A 58 1.96 -5.37 -15.29
CA TYR A 58 1.20 -6.62 -15.23
C TYR A 58 0.07 -6.49 -14.22
N PRO A 59 -1.09 -7.13 -14.44
CA PRO A 59 -2.07 -7.25 -13.39
C PRO A 59 -1.54 -8.22 -12.34
N LEU A 60 -1.90 -8.00 -11.08
CA LEU A 60 -1.60 -8.94 -10.02
C LEU A 60 -2.50 -10.17 -10.19
N LEU A 61 -1.91 -11.35 -10.32
CA LEU A 61 -2.62 -12.61 -10.37
C LEU A 61 -2.40 -13.34 -9.05
N LEU A 62 -3.47 -13.66 -8.34
CA LEU A 62 -3.41 -14.40 -7.08
C LEU A 62 -4.53 -15.43 -7.02
N THR A 63 -4.30 -16.50 -6.29
CA THR A 63 -5.38 -17.33 -5.78
C THR A 63 -6.01 -16.72 -4.54
N ASN A 64 -7.23 -17.14 -4.22
CA ASN A 64 -7.87 -16.74 -2.95
C ASN A 64 -7.05 -17.19 -1.72
N GLU A 65 -6.39 -18.34 -1.84
CA GLU A 65 -5.50 -18.86 -0.80
C GLU A 65 -4.24 -17.99 -0.64
N GLU A 66 -3.58 -17.61 -1.74
CA GLU A 66 -2.41 -16.71 -1.70
C GLU A 66 -2.77 -15.33 -1.13
N LEU A 67 -3.95 -14.79 -1.45
CA LEU A 67 -4.41 -13.54 -0.84
C LEU A 67 -4.54 -13.66 0.68
N THR A 68 -5.16 -14.75 1.16
CA THR A 68 -5.41 -14.97 2.59
C THR A 68 -4.12 -15.27 3.34
N ASN A 69 -3.28 -16.13 2.78
CA ASN A 69 -2.00 -16.54 3.37
C ASN A 69 -0.92 -15.47 3.24
N GLY A 70 -1.09 -14.49 2.36
CA GLY A 70 -0.16 -13.38 2.20
C GLY A 70 -0.41 -12.20 3.15
N LEU A 71 -1.45 -12.25 4.01
CA LEU A 71 -1.78 -11.16 4.94
C LEU A 71 -0.72 -10.88 6.01
N ASP A 72 0.25 -11.77 6.22
CA ASP A 72 1.38 -11.58 7.11
C ASP A 72 2.66 -11.13 6.41
N VAL A 73 2.77 -11.42 5.11
CA VAL A 73 3.92 -11.08 4.24
C VAL A 73 3.74 -9.74 3.53
N PHE A 74 2.54 -9.44 3.01
CA PHE A 74 2.18 -8.22 2.28
C PHE A 74 0.98 -7.47 2.92
N PRO A 75 0.97 -7.28 4.26
CA PRO A 75 -0.18 -6.73 4.96
C PRO A 75 -0.53 -5.30 4.50
N LEU A 76 0.47 -4.47 4.17
CA LEU A 76 0.26 -3.07 3.80
C LEU A 76 -0.32 -2.96 2.39
N GLU A 77 0.15 -3.75 1.43
CA GLU A 77 -0.40 -3.79 0.07
C GLU A 77 -1.89 -4.16 0.11
N PHE A 78 -2.22 -5.26 0.80
CA PHE A 78 -3.60 -5.74 0.88
C PHE A 78 -4.48 -4.83 1.73
N LEU A 79 -3.94 -4.16 2.76
CA LEU A 79 -4.66 -3.10 3.48
C LEU A 79 -4.99 -1.95 2.54
N ASN A 80 -4.04 -1.52 1.71
CA ASN A 80 -4.26 -0.44 0.75
C ASN A 80 -5.26 -0.81 -0.34
N MET A 81 -5.26 -2.06 -0.82
CA MET A 81 -6.32 -2.57 -1.69
C MET A 81 -7.68 -2.55 -0.99
N LYS A 82 -7.76 -2.99 0.27
CA LYS A 82 -9.02 -2.93 1.04
C LYS A 82 -9.56 -1.51 1.16
N LEU A 83 -8.69 -0.53 1.38
CA LEU A 83 -9.08 0.88 1.54
C LEU A 83 -9.45 1.56 0.22
N ASP A 84 -8.88 1.12 -0.89
CA ASP A 84 -8.99 1.78 -2.20
C ASP A 84 -9.05 0.75 -3.33
N HIS A 85 -10.23 0.15 -3.51
CA HIS A 85 -10.52 -0.71 -4.65
C HIS A 85 -11.89 -0.42 -5.26
N ASN A 86 -12.06 -0.88 -6.50
CA ASN A 86 -13.33 -0.92 -7.21
C ASN A 86 -13.52 -2.32 -7.79
N ILE A 87 -14.59 -3.02 -7.38
CA ILE A 87 -14.90 -4.35 -7.89
C ILE A 87 -15.46 -4.25 -9.31
N LEU A 88 -14.77 -4.90 -10.24
CA LEU A 88 -15.18 -4.99 -11.65
C LEU A 88 -15.95 -6.28 -11.94
N HIS A 89 -15.70 -7.33 -11.15
CA HIS A 89 -16.37 -8.62 -11.25
C HIS A 89 -16.22 -9.44 -9.96
N GLY A 90 -17.24 -10.23 -9.63
CA GLY A 90 -17.24 -11.10 -8.44
C GLY A 90 -17.69 -10.38 -7.18
N ASP A 91 -17.59 -11.08 -6.04
CA ASP A 91 -17.86 -10.50 -4.73
C ASP A 91 -16.69 -9.63 -4.26
N ASP A 92 -16.98 -8.63 -3.43
CA ASP A 92 -15.95 -7.87 -2.72
C ASP A 92 -15.32 -8.77 -1.64
N ILE A 93 -14.17 -9.33 -1.96
CA ILE A 93 -13.38 -10.17 -1.05
C ILE A 93 -12.47 -9.36 -0.13
N PHE A 94 -12.23 -8.08 -0.42
CA PHE A 94 -11.27 -7.26 0.34
C PHE A 94 -11.88 -6.76 1.64
N LYS A 95 -13.20 -6.52 1.66
CA LYS A 95 -13.93 -6.06 2.85
C LYS A 95 -13.73 -6.95 4.09
N ASP A 96 -13.59 -8.27 3.87
CA ASP A 96 -13.51 -9.27 4.93
C ASP A 96 -12.06 -9.59 5.35
N LEU A 97 -11.06 -8.98 4.69
CA LEU A 97 -9.65 -9.15 5.09
C LEU A 97 -9.40 -8.56 6.46
N ASN A 98 -8.77 -9.35 7.34
CA ASN A 98 -8.43 -8.95 8.70
C ASN A 98 -6.92 -8.96 8.89
N PHE A 99 -6.37 -7.83 9.37
CA PHE A 99 -4.94 -7.61 9.48
C PHE A 99 -4.50 -7.61 10.93
N GLU A 100 -3.48 -8.41 11.26
CA GLU A 100 -2.84 -8.29 12.56
C GLU A 100 -1.90 -7.09 12.59
N LYS A 101 -2.09 -6.19 13.56
CA LYS A 101 -1.26 -4.98 13.73
C LYS A 101 0.24 -5.28 13.80
N LYS A 102 0.64 -6.46 14.29
CA LYS A 102 2.05 -6.88 14.36
C LYS A 102 2.71 -6.98 12.97
N HIS A 103 1.98 -7.45 11.96
CA HIS A 103 2.48 -7.59 10.59
C HIS A 103 2.55 -6.23 9.91
N ILE A 104 1.49 -5.42 10.02
CA ILE A 104 1.49 -4.03 9.54
C ILE A 104 2.64 -3.22 10.15
N ARG A 105 2.86 -3.31 11.47
CA ARG A 105 3.96 -2.60 12.15
C ARG A 105 5.31 -3.01 11.57
N ARG A 106 5.54 -4.32 11.41
CA ARG A 106 6.79 -4.86 10.90
C ARG A 106 7.08 -4.38 9.48
N GLU A 107 6.08 -4.39 8.62
CA GLU A 107 6.23 -3.89 7.26
C GLU A 107 6.44 -2.37 7.23
N LEU A 108 5.72 -1.60 8.05
CA LEU A 108 5.97 -0.16 8.18
C LEU A 108 7.42 0.15 8.58
N GLU A 109 7.99 -0.58 9.55
CA GLU A 109 9.40 -0.43 9.91
C GLU A 109 10.34 -0.65 8.72
N PHE A 110 10.09 -1.70 7.94
CA PHE A 110 10.84 -1.98 6.71
C PHE A 110 10.69 -0.83 5.71
N GLU A 111 9.46 -0.42 5.44
CA GLU A 111 9.10 0.63 4.48
C GLU A 111 9.75 1.98 4.82
N PHE A 112 9.69 2.40 6.09
CA PHE A 112 10.35 3.64 6.53
C PHE A 112 11.87 3.58 6.37
N ARG A 113 12.50 2.47 6.76
CA ARG A 113 13.97 2.31 6.67
C ARG A 113 14.42 2.25 5.21
N SER A 114 13.75 1.46 4.38
CA SER A 114 14.03 1.35 2.95
C SER A 114 13.88 2.71 2.25
N LYS A 115 12.77 3.42 2.48
CA LYS A 115 12.53 4.73 1.86
C LYS A 115 13.49 5.80 2.35
N LEU A 116 13.87 5.80 3.62
CA LEU A 116 14.88 6.73 4.14
C LEU A 116 16.25 6.50 3.48
N ILE A 117 16.64 5.23 3.27
CA ILE A 117 17.87 4.89 2.55
C ILE A 117 17.81 5.41 1.11
N HIS A 118 16.73 5.09 0.38
CA HIS A 118 16.57 5.52 -1.00
C HIS A 118 16.45 7.04 -1.16
N LEU A 119 15.80 7.72 -0.22
CA LEU A 119 15.69 9.18 -0.25
C LEU A 119 17.06 9.85 -0.05
N ARG A 120 17.90 9.31 0.85
CA ARG A 120 19.28 9.80 1.04
C ARG A 120 20.15 9.56 -0.19
N GLN A 121 20.03 8.38 -0.80
CA GLN A 121 20.75 8.07 -2.05
C GLN A 121 20.31 9.01 -3.18
N GLY A 122 19.01 9.14 -3.40
CA GLY A 122 18.45 10.03 -4.43
C GLY A 122 18.83 11.50 -4.20
N TYR A 123 18.91 11.94 -2.94
CA TYR A 123 19.40 13.28 -2.61
C TYR A 123 20.87 13.49 -3.01
N ILE A 124 21.75 12.51 -2.74
CA ILE A 124 23.18 12.57 -3.12
C ILE A 124 23.35 12.52 -4.65
N GLU A 125 22.54 11.71 -5.33
CA GLU A 125 22.58 11.54 -6.80
C GLU A 125 22.00 12.75 -7.55
N ALA A 126 21.13 13.54 -6.92
CA ALA A 126 20.52 14.70 -7.54
C ALA A 126 21.54 15.82 -7.74
N THR A 127 22.07 15.94 -8.96
CA THR A 127 23.04 17.00 -9.34
C THR A 127 22.37 18.30 -9.80
N SER A 128 21.03 18.37 -9.79
CA SER A 128 20.28 19.53 -10.27
C SER A 128 19.01 19.76 -9.47
N LYS A 129 18.53 21.01 -9.50
CA LYS A 129 17.25 21.41 -8.90
C LYS A 129 16.07 20.61 -9.45
N GLU A 130 16.13 20.23 -10.72
CA GLU A 130 15.10 19.42 -11.38
C GLU A 130 15.06 18.00 -10.82
N GLY A 131 16.22 17.38 -10.54
CA GLY A 131 16.29 16.08 -9.87
C GLY A 131 15.64 16.10 -8.49
N LEU A 132 15.87 17.16 -7.71
CA LEU A 132 15.26 17.34 -6.39
C LEU A 132 13.73 17.55 -6.48
N LYS A 133 13.24 18.28 -7.49
CA LYS A 133 11.79 18.40 -7.73
C LYS A 133 11.13 17.06 -8.01
N GLN A 134 11.76 16.20 -8.80
CA GLN A 134 11.22 14.87 -9.08
C GLN A 134 11.12 14.00 -7.82
N ILE A 135 12.03 14.17 -6.86
CA ILE A 135 11.93 13.50 -5.55
C ILE A 135 10.69 14.03 -4.79
N VAL A 136 10.53 15.35 -4.71
CA VAL A 136 9.39 16.01 -4.06
C VAL A 136 8.05 15.57 -4.66
N GLU A 137 7.93 15.57 -6.00
CA GLU A 137 6.70 15.19 -6.72
C GLU A 137 6.27 13.75 -6.45
N LYS A 138 7.24 12.84 -6.25
CA LYS A 138 6.99 11.42 -5.99
C LYS A 138 6.70 11.14 -4.51
N ALA A 139 7.11 12.00 -3.59
CA ALA A 139 7.08 11.74 -2.16
C ALA A 139 5.67 11.40 -1.62
N ILE A 140 4.65 12.23 -1.89
CA ILE A 140 3.28 11.97 -1.41
C ILE A 140 2.74 10.62 -1.93
N PRO A 141 2.69 10.34 -3.25
CA PRO A 141 2.24 9.04 -3.74
C PRO A 141 2.96 7.86 -3.09
N THR A 142 4.28 7.98 -2.91
CA THR A 142 5.12 6.95 -2.31
C THR A 142 4.84 6.73 -0.82
N LEU A 143 4.41 7.77 -0.10
CA LEU A 143 4.14 7.70 1.34
C LEU A 143 2.68 7.39 1.69
N LEU A 144 1.72 7.63 0.79
CA LEU A 144 0.30 7.37 1.04
C LEU A 144 0.00 5.98 1.62
N PRO A 145 0.55 4.87 1.08
CA PRO A 145 0.33 3.54 1.65
C PRO A 145 0.76 3.41 3.11
N ILE A 146 1.86 4.07 3.46
CA ILE A 146 2.46 4.07 4.80
C ILE A 146 1.61 4.90 5.76
N LEU A 147 1.11 6.06 5.32
CA LEU A 147 0.20 6.90 6.11
C LEU A 147 -1.08 6.13 6.46
N ASN A 148 -1.64 5.37 5.52
CA ASN A 148 -2.78 4.49 5.77
C ASN A 148 -2.46 3.44 6.84
N GLY A 149 -1.30 2.79 6.75
CA GLY A 149 -0.84 1.82 7.73
C GLY A 149 -0.67 2.40 9.13
N LEU A 150 -0.14 3.61 9.25
CA LEU A 150 -0.02 4.30 10.55
C LEU A 150 -1.38 4.55 11.21
N ILE A 151 -2.33 5.09 10.46
CA ILE A 151 -3.68 5.35 10.96
C ILE A 151 -4.35 4.03 11.38
N PHE A 152 -4.19 2.97 10.58
CA PHE A 152 -4.68 1.63 10.90
C PHE A 152 -4.07 1.07 12.20
N LEU A 153 -2.76 1.24 12.44
CA LEU A 153 -2.12 0.77 13.68
C LEU A 153 -2.76 1.39 14.93
N LYS A 154 -3.23 2.64 14.84
CA LYS A 154 -3.94 3.34 15.91
C LYS A 154 -5.40 2.93 16.05
N GLY A 155 -5.91 2.08 15.16
CA GLY A 155 -7.32 1.66 15.16
C GLY A 155 -8.27 2.80 14.77
N ARG A 156 -7.80 3.74 13.96
CA ARG A 156 -8.58 4.86 13.43
C ARG A 156 -9.03 4.55 12.00
N ASP A 157 -10.16 5.14 11.60
CA ASP A 157 -10.59 5.11 10.21
C ASP A 157 -9.68 5.99 9.36
N VAL A 158 -9.35 5.52 8.16
CA VAL A 158 -8.45 6.22 7.23
C VAL A 158 -9.24 7.29 6.46
N PRO A 159 -8.93 8.59 6.63
CA PRO A 159 -9.60 9.66 5.90
C PRO A 159 -9.30 9.61 4.40
N ARG A 160 -10.22 10.16 3.58
CA ARG A 160 -10.02 10.21 2.12
C ARG A 160 -9.06 11.30 1.67
N LYS A 161 -8.97 12.41 2.42
CA LYS A 161 -8.14 13.57 2.07
C LYS A 161 -6.81 13.51 2.82
N LEU A 162 -5.73 13.85 2.10
CA LEU A 162 -4.38 13.85 2.67
C LEU A 162 -4.28 14.73 3.93
N ASN A 163 -4.82 15.96 3.91
CA ASN A 163 -4.72 16.85 5.08
C ASN A 163 -5.36 16.26 6.34
N GLU A 164 -6.51 15.59 6.20
CA GLU A 164 -7.19 14.91 7.32
C GLU A 164 -6.36 13.72 7.81
N MET A 165 -5.69 12.97 6.91
CA MET A 165 -4.76 11.91 7.29
C MET A 165 -3.57 12.46 8.09
N LEU A 166 -3.00 13.58 7.64
CA LEU A 166 -1.87 14.24 8.31
C LEU A 166 -2.29 14.77 9.71
N ASP A 167 -3.51 15.27 9.87
CA ASP A 167 -4.05 15.70 11.17
C ASP A 167 -4.14 14.53 12.16
N VAL A 168 -4.69 13.39 11.72
CA VAL A 168 -4.79 12.18 12.54
C VAL A 168 -3.40 11.68 12.96
N ILE A 169 -2.45 11.63 12.03
CA ILE A 169 -1.09 11.16 12.32
C ILE A 169 -0.38 12.11 13.29
N ALA A 170 -0.51 13.43 13.08
CA ALA A 170 0.07 14.42 13.98
C ALA A 170 -0.46 14.25 15.41
N ALA A 171 -1.78 14.08 15.57
CA ALA A 171 -2.41 13.90 16.87
C ALA A 171 -2.03 12.57 17.55
N GLU A 172 -2.02 11.47 16.81
CA GLU A 172 -1.82 10.12 17.38
C GLU A 172 -0.35 9.77 17.66
N TYR A 173 0.57 10.43 16.97
CA TYR A 173 2.02 10.15 17.07
C TYR A 173 2.83 11.34 17.61
N GLY A 174 2.24 12.52 17.77
CA GLY A 174 2.95 13.72 18.19
C GLY A 174 4.01 14.17 17.18
N LEU A 175 3.73 13.98 15.89
CA LEU A 175 4.65 14.28 14.80
C LEU A 175 4.29 15.60 14.14
N ASP A 176 5.31 16.38 13.78
CA ASP A 176 5.13 17.54 12.92
C ASP A 176 5.01 17.10 11.45
N MET A 177 3.80 17.22 10.90
CA MET A 177 3.49 16.86 9.52
C MET A 177 3.58 18.05 8.55
N THR A 178 4.06 19.20 9.02
CA THR A 178 4.27 20.41 8.19
C THR A 178 5.10 20.14 6.94
N PRO A 179 6.20 19.34 6.97
CA PRO A 179 6.96 19.02 5.77
C PRO A 179 6.11 18.42 4.63
N LEU A 180 5.19 17.50 4.94
CA LEU A 180 4.31 16.89 3.93
C LEU A 180 3.24 17.86 3.40
N ARG A 181 2.75 18.77 4.24
CA ARG A 181 1.78 19.80 3.81
C ARG A 181 2.41 20.76 2.80
N ARG A 182 3.67 21.15 3.04
CA ARG A 182 4.42 22.05 2.16
C ARG A 182 4.64 21.46 0.77
N LEU A 183 4.74 20.13 0.64
CA LEU A 183 4.83 19.49 -0.68
C LEU A 183 3.59 19.72 -1.56
N GLN A 184 2.46 20.11 -0.98
CA GLN A 184 1.24 20.44 -1.73
C GLN A 184 1.25 21.87 -2.28
N GLU A 185 2.19 22.71 -1.84
CA GLU A 185 2.29 24.11 -2.26
C GLU A 185 3.14 24.21 -3.54
N GLU A 186 2.48 24.14 -4.70
CA GLU A 186 3.10 23.84 -6.00
C GLU A 186 4.22 24.79 -6.50
N ASN A 187 4.55 25.92 -5.86
CA ASN A 187 5.50 26.88 -6.47
C ASN A 187 6.21 27.91 -5.55
N LYS A 188 6.44 27.63 -4.26
CA LYS A 188 7.09 28.63 -3.37
C LYS A 188 8.33 28.17 -2.63
N GLN A 189 8.61 26.87 -2.61
CA GLN A 189 9.61 26.32 -1.71
C GLN A 189 10.81 25.77 -2.47
N ASP A 190 11.98 25.86 -1.84
CA ASP A 190 13.20 25.32 -2.42
C ASP A 190 13.20 23.79 -2.30
N PRO A 191 13.25 23.04 -3.42
CA PRO A 191 13.20 21.57 -3.38
C PRO A 191 14.34 20.94 -2.58
N ASP A 192 15.49 21.60 -2.46
CA ASP A 192 16.59 21.14 -1.58
C ASP A 192 16.15 21.10 -0.12
N GLU A 193 15.59 22.20 0.38
CA GLU A 193 15.05 22.28 1.74
C GLU A 193 13.89 21.30 1.97
N LEU A 194 12.97 21.18 1.01
CA LEU A 194 11.88 20.20 1.11
C LEU A 194 12.41 18.76 1.25
N VAL A 195 13.42 18.37 0.47
CA VAL A 195 13.99 17.02 0.57
C VAL A 195 14.69 16.81 1.91
N LYS A 196 15.41 17.81 2.44
CA LYS A 196 16.03 17.74 3.78
C LYS A 196 14.97 17.58 4.89
N GLU A 197 13.86 18.32 4.79
CA GLU A 197 12.74 18.20 5.73
C GLU A 197 12.11 16.80 5.64
N LEU A 198 11.95 16.25 4.44
CA LEU A 198 11.44 14.88 4.25
C LEU A 198 12.36 13.81 4.84
N ILE A 199 13.68 13.94 4.66
CA ILE A 199 14.67 13.04 5.28
C ILE A 199 14.54 13.08 6.80
N SER A 200 14.40 14.28 7.39
CA SER A 200 14.26 14.47 8.83
C SER A 200 12.95 13.90 9.36
N LEU A 201 11.85 14.11 8.64
CA LEU A 201 10.54 13.54 8.96
C LEU A 201 10.58 12.00 8.95
N LEU A 202 11.07 11.38 7.87
CA LEU A 202 11.13 9.91 7.77
C LEU A 202 12.02 9.28 8.83
N ALA A 203 13.15 9.93 9.18
CA ALA A 203 13.99 9.49 10.29
C ALA A 203 13.24 9.51 11.64
N THR A 204 12.47 10.58 11.89
CA THR A 204 11.67 10.72 13.11
C THR A 204 10.52 9.71 13.18
N MET A 205 9.85 9.47 12.05
CA MET A 205 8.76 8.49 11.93
C MET A 205 9.27 7.06 12.19
N GLY A 206 10.39 6.68 11.57
CA GLY A 206 11.02 5.38 11.80
C GLY A 206 11.39 5.15 13.28
N GLY A 207 12.01 6.14 13.92
CA GLY A 207 12.35 6.05 15.35
C GLY A 207 11.14 6.06 16.29
N SER A 208 10.02 6.64 15.86
CA SER A 208 8.77 6.63 16.64
C SER A 208 8.10 5.26 16.61
N LEU A 209 8.15 4.56 15.48
CA LEU A 209 7.65 3.18 15.38
C LEU A 209 8.42 2.21 16.24
N ASP A 210 9.74 2.36 16.37
CA ASP A 210 10.57 1.51 17.24
C ASP A 210 10.05 1.52 18.69
N LYS A 211 9.46 2.64 19.15
CA LYS A 211 8.93 2.83 20.52
C LYS A 211 7.53 2.24 20.74
N ILE A 212 6.78 1.91 19.69
CA ILE A 212 5.40 1.40 19.81
C ILE A 212 5.43 -0.06 20.24
N LYS A 213 5.48 -0.32 21.55
CA LYS A 213 5.33 -1.69 22.07
C LYS A 213 4.01 -2.27 21.58
N VAL A 214 4.07 -3.35 20.81
CA VAL A 214 2.88 -4.13 20.47
C VAL A 214 2.35 -4.72 21.77
N GLU A 215 1.20 -4.24 22.25
CA GLU A 215 0.50 -4.91 23.35
C GLU A 215 0.25 -6.35 22.91
N LYS A 216 0.91 -7.30 23.57
CA LYS A 216 0.58 -8.71 23.44
C LYS A 216 -0.85 -8.86 23.94
N THR A 217 -1.80 -9.07 23.03
CA THR A 217 -3.15 -9.51 23.40
C THR A 217 -3.02 -10.92 23.97
N LEU A 218 -2.74 -11.03 25.27
CA LEU A 218 -2.85 -12.27 26.02
C LEU A 218 -4.33 -12.62 26.07
N LYS A 219 -4.78 -13.48 25.15
CA LYS A 219 -6.06 -14.19 25.30
C LYS A 219 -5.91 -15.10 26.53
N THR A 220 -6.43 -14.67 27.68
CA THR A 220 -6.74 -15.54 28.81
C THR A 220 -7.79 -16.54 28.36
N ARG A 221 -7.34 -17.72 27.89
CA ARG A 221 -8.20 -18.90 27.83
C ARG A 221 -8.57 -19.25 29.27
N LYS A 222 -9.81 -18.95 29.67
CA LYS A 222 -10.46 -19.62 30.79
C LYS A 222 -10.51 -21.11 30.45
N GLN A 223 -9.59 -21.90 31.00
CA GLN A 223 -9.80 -23.33 31.21
C GLN A 223 -10.33 -23.47 32.64
N GLY A 224 -11.65 -23.59 32.75
CA GLY A 224 -12.31 -24.17 33.90
C GLY A 224 -13.01 -25.42 33.39
N HIS A 225 -12.30 -26.55 33.46
CA HIS A 225 -12.83 -27.88 33.21
C HIS A 225 -13.40 -28.36 34.55
N THR A 226 -14.71 -28.61 34.60
CA THR A 226 -15.36 -29.32 35.71
C THR A 226 -15.48 -30.79 35.31
N PRO A 227 -14.98 -31.73 36.11
CA PRO A 227 -15.62 -33.03 36.30
C PRO A 227 -16.69 -32.94 37.39
#